data_AF-A0A9X1TT65-F1
#
_entry.id   AF-A0A9X1TT65-F1
#
_cell.length_a   1.000
_cell.length_b   1.000
_cell.length_c   1.000
_cell.angle_alpha   90.00
_cell.angle_beta   90.00
_cell.angle_gamma   90.00
#
_symmetry.space_group_name_H-M   'P 1'
#
loop_
_entity.id
_entity.type
_entity.pdbx_description
1 polymer ?
#
loop_
_entity_poly.entity_id
_entity_poly.type
_entity_poly.pdbx_seq_one_letter_code
_entity_poly.pdbx_strand_id
1 'polypeptide(L)'
;MKKLTFLLLFISAACLSNCKKDSNELGPDPDTGKPFAPIQFLRSFDVTDSEKVTFDSVTKNYQISMPESYQSNSAELKMSLNKNVVLIDSLGKATTDSTITYNFKGNPPLSFTLRDKEDKFAGTFTVYFEIGGEPKVELLTKTITVNTNGFKTPFKFVSGVGTIPARPGQAAPIIKLTNPKTGFTDQTTYNQNQDNIVFESIDKLVGPDPVTMEVLFADKNPIKFEGVTFTRGEPISRISDSKFVYSTKDSVFISGGYFLPSTKYTVKFTNDFVKTPATAALKYVSATNLNLEKFPANIPDGSYLLTFHEGEKQIGKGAIYVSNVATTKGIESIWKGDLTLALTRNMEPLTFKKGDTFYAKPSPVEYGSSNTSFDVAKLPALRLKSGATTVDLKPALAVVNWATAGVSYPVGRYVVPANLAAGQYEVYAVFPDKTVSKPYWAKLRVN
;
A
#
# COMPACT_ATOMS: atom_id res chain seq x y z
N MET A 1 -63.53 -63.49 -9.43
CA MET A 1 -63.13 -62.41 -10.36
C MET A 1 -64.15 -61.29 -10.31
N LYS A 2 -63.90 -60.25 -9.50
CA LYS A 2 -64.72 -59.03 -9.40
C LYS A 2 -63.84 -57.86 -8.95
N LYS A 3 -63.88 -56.80 -9.78
CA LYS A 3 -63.96 -55.36 -9.47
C LYS A 3 -62.75 -54.57 -8.95
N LEU A 4 -62.38 -53.63 -9.81
CA LEU A 4 -62.01 -52.21 -9.60
C LEU A 4 -62.24 -51.58 -8.21
N THR A 5 -61.22 -50.81 -7.81
CA THR A 5 -61.20 -49.39 -7.38
C THR A 5 -62.10 -48.90 -6.22
N PHE A 6 -61.51 -48.02 -5.41
CA PHE A 6 -62.08 -47.18 -4.33
C PHE A 6 -62.31 -47.86 -2.98
N LEU A 7 -61.24 -47.90 -2.17
CA LEU A 7 -61.33 -47.50 -0.76
C LEU A 7 -60.17 -46.55 -0.47
N LEU A 8 -60.30 -45.37 -1.07
CA LEU A 8 -59.80 -44.15 -0.52
C LEU A 8 -60.23 -44.07 0.95
N LEU A 9 -59.30 -43.62 1.78
CA LEU A 9 -59.56 -42.62 2.81
C LEU A 9 -60.26 -43.08 4.12
N PHE A 10 -59.69 -42.59 5.22
CA PHE A 10 -60.34 -42.43 6.52
C PHE A 10 -60.53 -43.66 7.39
N ILE A 11 -59.43 -44.35 7.70
CA ILE A 11 -59.03 -44.56 9.10
C ILE A 11 -57.51 -44.34 9.12
N SER A 12 -57.09 -43.08 9.06
CA SER A 12 -56.76 -42.29 10.25
C SER A 12 -55.46 -42.79 10.91
N ALA A 13 -54.34 -42.17 10.56
CA ALA A 13 -53.94 -40.91 11.22
C ALA A 13 -53.53 -41.12 12.68
N ALA A 14 -52.51 -41.96 12.89
CA ALA A 14 -51.75 -42.00 14.14
C ALA A 14 -50.22 -41.95 13.94
N CYS A 15 -49.71 -41.78 12.71
CA CYS A 15 -48.26 -41.73 12.47
C CYS A 15 -47.75 -40.42 11.85
N LEU A 16 -48.58 -39.39 11.76
CA LEU A 16 -48.17 -38.05 11.33
C LEU A 16 -48.76 -36.98 12.26
N SER A 17 -48.11 -36.76 13.40
CA SER A 17 -47.88 -35.41 13.97
C SER A 17 -46.94 -35.45 15.18
N ASN A 18 -45.83 -34.73 15.02
CA ASN A 18 -44.94 -34.12 16.02
C ASN A 18 -44.11 -34.98 16.98
N CYS A 19 -42.83 -35.13 16.65
CA CYS A 19 -41.80 -34.37 17.37
C CYS A 19 -40.63 -34.01 16.44
N LYS A 20 -40.37 -32.70 16.36
CA LYS A 20 -39.17 -32.11 15.75
C LYS A 20 -37.91 -32.67 16.41
N LYS A 21 -36.89 -32.96 15.60
CA LYS A 21 -35.51 -32.65 15.97
C LYS A 21 -34.79 -32.13 14.74
N ASP A 22 -34.28 -30.92 14.88
CA ASP A 22 -33.61 -30.14 13.86
C ASP A 22 -32.43 -30.91 13.24
N SER A 23 -32.32 -30.81 11.92
CA SER A 23 -31.13 -31.13 11.15
C SER A 23 -30.05 -30.09 11.44
N ASN A 24 -28.83 -30.52 11.81
CA ASN A 24 -27.54 -29.82 11.59
C ASN A 24 -26.36 -30.67 12.11
N GLU A 25 -26.15 -31.87 11.56
CA GLU A 25 -24.88 -32.59 11.73
C GLU A 25 -24.24 -32.78 10.35
N LEU A 26 -23.37 -31.83 9.97
CA LEU A 26 -22.37 -32.01 8.92
C LEU A 26 -20.99 -31.96 9.58
N GLY A 27 -20.65 -33.02 10.33
CA GLY A 27 -19.27 -33.37 10.61
C GLY A 27 -18.73 -34.29 9.50
N PRO A 28 -17.46 -34.17 9.07
CA PRO A 28 -16.92 -35.03 8.01
C PRO A 28 -16.71 -36.47 8.49
N ASP A 29 -16.98 -37.41 7.57
CA ASP A 29 -16.86 -38.87 7.70
C ASP A 29 -15.42 -39.30 8.07
N PRO A 30 -15.22 -40.06 9.17
CA PRO A 30 -13.90 -40.40 9.67
C PRO A 30 -13.36 -41.68 9.02
N ASP A 31 -13.02 -41.66 7.73
CA ASP A 31 -12.19 -42.74 7.16
C ASP A 31 -11.52 -42.35 5.83
N THR A 32 -10.48 -41.50 5.91
CA THR A 32 -9.37 -41.52 4.94
C THR A 32 -8.07 -41.10 5.64
N GLY A 33 -6.97 -41.82 5.37
CA GLY A 33 -5.67 -41.64 6.00
C GLY A 33 -5.10 -40.22 5.85
N LYS A 34 -5.28 -39.41 6.91
CA LYS A 34 -4.64 -38.16 7.33
C LYS A 34 -4.21 -37.13 6.26
N PRO A 35 -5.08 -36.12 6.05
CA PRO A 35 -4.73 -34.71 6.05
C PRO A 35 -5.06 -34.05 7.42
N PHE A 36 -4.55 -32.84 7.65
CA PHE A 36 -4.83 -32.01 8.83
C PHE A 36 -6.34 -31.75 8.96
N ALA A 37 -7.03 -32.45 9.86
CA ALA A 37 -8.48 -32.32 10.02
C ALA A 37 -8.82 -31.20 11.04
N PRO A 38 -9.71 -30.23 10.72
CA PRO A 38 -10.20 -29.21 11.64
C PRO A 38 -10.71 -29.77 12.95
N ILE A 39 -11.10 -31.05 12.99
CA ILE A 39 -11.54 -31.76 14.19
C ILE A 39 -10.52 -31.70 15.33
N GLN A 40 -9.24 -31.44 15.03
CA GLN A 40 -8.20 -31.19 16.05
C GLN A 40 -8.37 -29.83 16.75
N PHE A 41 -8.99 -28.86 16.08
CA PHE A 41 -9.19 -27.50 16.57
C PHE A 41 -10.64 -27.17 16.95
N LEU A 42 -11.60 -27.60 16.12
CA LEU A 42 -12.99 -27.19 16.10
C LEU A 42 -13.92 -28.40 16.26
N ARG A 43 -14.94 -28.25 17.11
CA ARG A 43 -16.09 -29.16 17.24
C ARG A 43 -17.21 -28.79 16.27
N SER A 44 -17.44 -27.49 16.07
CA SER A 44 -18.40 -26.97 15.08
C SER A 44 -17.98 -25.60 14.57
N PHE A 45 -18.46 -25.27 13.38
CA PHE A 45 -18.26 -23.98 12.72
C PHE A 45 -19.55 -23.63 11.98
N ASP A 46 -20.25 -22.61 12.45
CA ASP A 46 -21.55 -22.20 11.93
C ASP A 46 -21.52 -20.74 11.50
N VAL A 47 -22.23 -20.42 10.42
CA VAL A 47 -22.43 -19.04 9.97
C VAL A 47 -23.92 -18.77 9.92
N THR A 48 -24.34 -17.73 10.64
CA THR A 48 -25.77 -17.36 10.73
C THR A 48 -26.30 -17.02 9.34
N ASP A 49 -27.49 -17.51 9.02
CA ASP A 49 -28.19 -17.34 7.73
C ASP A 49 -27.46 -17.87 6.49
N SER A 50 -26.42 -18.70 6.66
CA SER A 50 -25.79 -19.42 5.55
C SER A 50 -26.68 -20.57 5.04
N GLU A 51 -26.68 -20.80 3.73
CA GLU A 51 -27.31 -21.97 3.11
C GLU A 51 -26.41 -23.20 3.23
N LYS A 52 -25.10 -22.99 3.14
CA LYS A 52 -24.11 -24.07 3.14
C LYS A 52 -22.75 -23.59 3.67
N VAL A 53 -22.12 -24.47 4.44
CA VAL A 53 -20.71 -24.36 4.84
C VAL A 53 -19.99 -25.60 4.36
N THR A 54 -18.94 -25.44 3.55
CA THR A 54 -18.05 -26.55 3.16
C THR A 54 -16.63 -26.27 3.64
N PHE A 55 -15.87 -27.34 3.84
CA PHE A 55 -14.49 -27.23 4.28
C PHE A 55 -13.57 -28.19 3.50
N ASP A 56 -12.43 -27.66 3.07
CA ASP A 56 -11.35 -28.42 2.44
C ASP A 56 -10.17 -28.57 3.41
N SER A 57 -9.89 -29.81 3.83
CA SER A 57 -8.82 -30.17 4.77
C SER A 57 -7.41 -30.07 4.22
N VAL A 58 -7.23 -30.11 2.91
CA VAL A 58 -5.92 -29.97 2.26
C VAL A 58 -5.53 -28.50 2.24
N THR A 59 -6.45 -27.63 1.82
CA THR A 59 -6.18 -26.20 1.67
C THR A 59 -6.56 -25.36 2.89
N LYS A 60 -7.22 -25.95 3.90
CA LYS A 60 -7.71 -25.30 5.12
C LYS A 60 -8.69 -24.16 4.86
N ASN A 61 -9.52 -24.33 3.83
CA ASN A 61 -10.46 -23.32 3.37
C ASN A 61 -11.90 -23.68 3.75
N TYR A 62 -12.61 -22.72 4.33
CA TYR A 62 -14.06 -22.75 4.45
C TYR A 62 -14.68 -21.96 3.29
N GLN A 63 -15.69 -22.52 2.63
CA GLN A 63 -16.52 -21.80 1.67
C GLN A 63 -17.95 -21.72 2.21
N ILE A 64 -18.44 -20.49 2.34
CA ILE A 64 -19.75 -20.17 2.89
C ILE A 64 -20.64 -19.69 1.76
N SER A 65 -21.73 -20.39 1.50
CA SER A 65 -22.78 -19.96 0.57
C SER A 65 -23.91 -19.28 1.34
N MET A 66 -24.22 -18.04 0.97
CA MET A 66 -25.30 -17.24 1.54
C MET A 66 -26.43 -17.08 0.52
N PRO A 67 -27.69 -16.93 0.95
CA PRO A 67 -28.82 -16.78 0.05
C PRO A 67 -28.77 -15.45 -0.71
N GLU A 68 -29.42 -15.38 -1.87
CA GLU A 68 -29.57 -14.14 -2.66
C GLU A 68 -30.23 -13.00 -1.88
N SER A 69 -31.13 -13.35 -0.95
CA SER A 69 -31.83 -12.39 -0.11
C SER A 69 -30.92 -11.74 0.95
N TYR A 70 -29.69 -12.22 1.15
CA TYR A 70 -28.77 -11.69 2.16
C TYR A 70 -28.27 -10.29 1.81
N GLN A 71 -28.67 -9.28 2.59
CA GLN A 71 -28.35 -7.86 2.31
C GLN A 71 -27.19 -7.30 3.14
N SER A 72 -26.82 -7.93 4.26
CA SER A 72 -25.78 -7.43 5.16
C SER A 72 -24.40 -7.44 4.51
N ASN A 73 -23.52 -6.54 4.95
CA ASN A 73 -22.11 -6.48 4.52
C ASN A 73 -21.23 -7.42 5.35
N SER A 74 -21.76 -7.96 6.45
CA SER A 74 -21.04 -8.77 7.40
C SER A 74 -21.79 -10.04 7.75
N ALA A 75 -21.06 -11.03 8.27
CA ALA A 75 -21.59 -12.26 8.82
C ALA A 75 -20.92 -12.56 10.16
N GLU A 76 -21.63 -13.29 11.02
CA GLU A 76 -21.12 -13.79 12.28
C GLU A 76 -20.74 -15.27 12.14
N LEU A 77 -19.45 -15.55 12.33
CA LEU A 77 -18.88 -16.89 12.33
C LEU A 77 -18.81 -17.38 13.78
N LYS A 78 -19.56 -18.42 14.11
CA LYS A 78 -19.64 -19.03 15.44
C LYS A 78 -18.82 -20.31 15.45
N MET A 79 -17.87 -20.40 16.37
CA MET A 79 -16.95 -21.53 16.48
C MET A 79 -17.13 -22.22 17.82
N SER A 80 -17.20 -23.54 17.83
CA SER A 80 -17.06 -24.33 19.05
C SER A 80 -15.66 -24.92 19.09
N LEU A 81 -14.76 -24.34 19.88
CA LEU A 81 -13.36 -24.78 19.98
C LEU A 81 -13.23 -26.05 20.85
N ASN A 82 -12.22 -26.87 20.58
CA ASN A 82 -11.81 -27.94 21.50
C ASN A 82 -11.23 -27.36 22.81
N LYS A 83 -11.29 -28.13 23.92
CA LYS A 83 -10.98 -27.67 25.29
C LYS A 83 -9.64 -26.95 25.45
N ASN A 84 -8.62 -27.36 24.69
CA ASN A 84 -7.25 -26.83 24.77
C ASN A 84 -6.87 -25.91 23.60
N VAL A 85 -7.85 -25.48 22.80
CA VAL A 85 -7.63 -24.65 21.61
C VAL A 85 -8.15 -23.23 21.87
N VAL A 86 -7.42 -22.25 21.34
CA VAL A 86 -7.73 -20.83 21.44
C VAL A 86 -7.69 -20.19 20.05
N LEU A 87 -8.54 -19.18 19.86
CA LEU A 87 -8.43 -18.26 18.74
C LEU A 87 -7.30 -17.27 19.03
N ILE A 88 -6.54 -16.93 17.99
CA ILE A 88 -5.51 -15.89 18.04
C ILE A 88 -6.08 -14.62 17.42
N ASP A 89 -6.02 -13.52 18.16
CA ASP A 89 -6.47 -12.21 17.73
C ASP A 89 -5.50 -11.55 16.72
N SER A 90 -5.87 -10.36 16.23
CA SER A 90 -5.05 -9.61 15.26
C SER A 90 -3.71 -9.12 15.82
N LEU A 91 -3.50 -9.17 17.14
CA LEU A 91 -2.25 -8.82 17.82
C LEU A 91 -1.40 -10.05 18.12
N GLY A 92 -1.82 -11.24 17.68
CA GLY A 92 -1.12 -12.49 17.95
C GLY A 92 -1.36 -13.04 19.37
N LYS A 93 -2.36 -12.54 20.10
CA LYS A 93 -2.68 -12.97 21.46
C LYS A 93 -3.82 -13.98 21.47
N ALA A 94 -3.77 -14.90 22.43
CA ALA A 94 -4.86 -15.83 22.66
C ALA A 94 -6.08 -15.08 23.22
N THR A 95 -7.25 -15.32 22.63
CA THR A 95 -8.54 -14.80 23.12
C THR A 95 -9.45 -15.93 23.59
N THR A 96 -10.39 -15.59 24.48
CA THR A 96 -11.52 -16.45 24.88
C THR A 96 -12.68 -16.39 23.89
N ASP A 97 -12.62 -15.49 22.91
CA ASP A 97 -13.68 -15.32 21.92
C ASP A 97 -13.83 -16.59 21.07
N SER A 98 -15.08 -16.92 20.82
CA SER A 98 -15.48 -18.06 19.99
C SER A 98 -16.26 -17.60 18.76
N THR A 99 -16.30 -16.29 18.52
CA THR A 99 -17.10 -15.67 17.46
C THR A 99 -16.28 -14.62 16.74
N ILE A 100 -16.37 -14.57 15.42
CA ILE A 100 -15.78 -13.51 14.59
C ILE A 100 -16.90 -12.84 13.81
N THR A 101 -17.05 -11.52 13.98
CA THR A 101 -17.88 -10.71 13.06
C THR A 101 -17.00 -10.21 11.94
N TYR A 102 -17.32 -10.59 10.70
CA TYR A 102 -16.50 -10.26 9.54
C TYR A 102 -17.28 -9.47 8.49
N ASN A 103 -16.76 -8.30 8.10
CA ASN A 103 -17.27 -7.55 6.95
C ASN A 103 -16.72 -8.17 5.67
N PHE A 104 -17.48 -9.03 5.00
CA PHE A 104 -16.98 -9.80 3.86
C PHE A 104 -17.15 -9.11 2.50
N LYS A 105 -18.17 -8.25 2.31
CA LYS A 105 -18.58 -7.77 0.99
C LYS A 105 -17.48 -6.94 0.32
N GLY A 106 -16.92 -7.48 -0.76
CA GLY A 106 -15.83 -6.87 -1.51
C GLY A 106 -14.47 -6.93 -0.82
N ASN A 107 -14.39 -7.53 0.38
CA ASN A 107 -13.15 -7.71 1.14
C ASN A 107 -12.44 -9.02 0.76
N PRO A 108 -11.12 -9.15 1.00
CA PRO A 108 -10.42 -10.42 0.91
C PRO A 108 -11.09 -11.52 1.74
N PRO A 109 -10.77 -12.80 1.48
CA PRO A 109 -11.13 -13.89 2.38
C PRO A 109 -10.60 -13.64 3.81
N LEU A 110 -11.40 -13.96 4.83
CA LEU A 110 -10.97 -13.84 6.23
C LEU A 110 -9.92 -14.91 6.52
N SER A 111 -8.76 -14.52 7.04
CA SER A 111 -7.79 -15.46 7.61
C SER A 111 -7.83 -15.39 9.15
N PHE A 112 -7.94 -16.53 9.81
CA PHE A 112 -7.87 -16.62 11.27
C PHE A 112 -7.00 -17.80 11.70
N THR A 113 -6.41 -17.71 12.89
CA THR A 113 -5.50 -18.75 13.41
C THR A 113 -6.04 -19.35 14.69
N LEU A 114 -6.05 -20.68 14.75
CA LEU A 114 -6.32 -21.45 15.96
C LEU A 114 -5.04 -22.11 16.42
N ARG A 115 -4.86 -22.17 17.74
CA ARG A 115 -3.65 -22.69 18.36
C ARG A 115 -4.00 -23.46 19.61
N ASP A 116 -3.23 -24.48 19.94
CA ASP A 116 -3.34 -25.05 21.27
C ASP A 116 -2.70 -24.15 22.33
N LYS A 117 -3.18 -24.26 23.57
CA LYS A 117 -2.68 -23.45 24.70
C LYS A 117 -1.24 -23.76 25.11
N GLU A 118 -0.69 -24.90 24.70
CA GLU A 118 0.68 -25.34 24.99
C GLU A 118 1.63 -25.03 23.82
N ASP A 119 1.14 -24.36 22.76
CA ASP A 119 1.90 -23.90 21.59
C ASP A 119 2.58 -25.04 20.79
N LYS A 120 2.01 -26.25 20.84
CA LYS A 120 2.50 -27.46 20.16
C LYS A 120 2.06 -27.54 18.69
N PHE A 121 0.93 -26.94 18.33
CA PHE A 121 0.33 -26.94 17.01
C PHE A 121 -0.52 -25.69 16.76
N ALA A 122 -0.37 -25.12 15.57
CA ALA A 122 -1.13 -23.98 15.09
C ALA A 122 -1.69 -24.27 13.68
N GLY A 123 -2.87 -23.73 13.40
CA GLY A 123 -3.52 -23.83 12.10
C GLY A 123 -4.11 -22.49 11.68
N THR A 124 -3.74 -22.01 10.50
CA THR A 124 -4.38 -20.87 9.86
C THR A 124 -5.43 -21.39 8.88
N PHE A 125 -6.62 -20.80 8.96
CA PHE A 125 -7.79 -21.14 8.17
C PHE A 125 -8.25 -19.91 7.38
N THR A 126 -8.78 -20.13 6.19
CA THR A 126 -9.29 -19.06 5.33
C THR A 126 -10.79 -19.25 5.08
N VAL A 127 -11.58 -18.19 5.16
CA VAL A 127 -13.04 -18.23 4.95
C VAL A 127 -13.40 -17.36 3.75
N TYR A 128 -14.07 -18.00 2.79
CA TYR A 128 -14.60 -17.38 1.59
C TYR A 128 -16.11 -17.25 1.70
N PHE A 129 -16.65 -16.10 1.32
CA PHE A 129 -18.10 -15.89 1.25
C PHE A 129 -18.53 -15.78 -0.20
N GLU A 130 -19.55 -16.54 -0.55
CA GLU A 130 -20.25 -16.48 -1.82
C GLU A 130 -21.71 -16.12 -1.57
N ILE A 131 -22.23 -15.15 -2.31
CA ILE A 131 -23.62 -14.72 -2.22
C ILE A 131 -24.37 -15.19 -3.47
N GLY A 132 -25.55 -15.78 -3.28
CA GLY A 132 -26.47 -16.11 -4.36
C GLY A 132 -26.94 -14.88 -5.14
N GLY A 133 -27.42 -15.09 -6.36
CA GLY A 133 -27.93 -14.02 -7.24
C GLY A 133 -26.85 -13.27 -8.02
N GLU A 134 -27.27 -12.23 -8.73
CA GLU A 134 -26.39 -11.38 -9.55
C GLU A 134 -25.79 -10.23 -8.73
N PRO A 135 -24.49 -9.92 -8.90
CA PRO A 135 -23.86 -8.79 -8.22
C PRO A 135 -24.48 -7.47 -8.68
N LYS A 136 -24.75 -6.57 -7.73
CA LYS A 136 -25.19 -5.20 -7.99
C LYS A 136 -24.10 -4.22 -7.60
N VAL A 137 -23.67 -3.42 -8.55
CA VAL A 137 -22.63 -2.39 -8.38
C VAL A 137 -23.20 -1.03 -8.77
N GLU A 138 -22.93 -0.02 -7.97
CA GLU A 138 -23.34 1.36 -8.22
C GLU A 138 -22.11 2.20 -8.53
N LEU A 139 -22.12 2.88 -9.68
CA LEU A 139 -21.10 3.85 -10.05
C LEU A 139 -21.33 5.17 -9.30
N LEU A 140 -20.33 5.61 -8.54
CA LEU A 140 -20.39 6.82 -7.70
C LEU A 140 -20.19 8.11 -8.50
N THR A 141 -19.40 8.04 -9.58
CA THR A 141 -19.15 9.16 -10.49
C THR A 141 -18.92 8.66 -11.91
N LYS A 142 -19.43 9.41 -12.89
CA LYS A 142 -19.14 9.17 -14.32
C LYS A 142 -17.85 9.85 -14.78
N THR A 143 -17.38 10.87 -14.07
CA THR A 143 -16.12 11.54 -14.39
C THR A 143 -15.05 11.05 -13.44
N ILE A 144 -14.06 10.34 -13.98
CA ILE A 144 -12.98 9.72 -13.21
C ILE A 144 -11.69 10.46 -13.53
N THR A 145 -11.11 11.08 -12.52
CA THR A 145 -9.79 11.71 -12.64
C THR A 145 -8.71 10.68 -12.43
N VAL A 146 -7.81 10.54 -13.40
CA VAL A 146 -6.70 9.59 -13.30
C VAL A 146 -5.39 10.30 -12.98
N ASN A 147 -4.67 9.77 -12.00
CA ASN A 147 -3.39 10.28 -11.54
C ASN A 147 -2.29 9.22 -11.72
N THR A 148 -1.06 9.56 -11.35
CA THR A 148 0.13 8.70 -11.47
C THR A 148 -0.05 7.27 -10.94
N ASN A 149 -0.82 7.09 -9.87
CA ASN A 149 -1.02 5.81 -9.24
C ASN A 149 -2.29 5.10 -9.72
N GLY A 150 -2.95 5.59 -10.78
CA GLY A 150 -4.25 5.10 -11.26
C GLY A 150 -5.41 5.98 -10.78
N PHE A 151 -6.56 5.38 -10.51
CA PHE A 151 -7.73 6.08 -9.97
C PHE A 151 -8.37 5.29 -8.82
N LYS A 152 -8.94 6.00 -7.85
CA LYS A 152 -9.70 5.37 -6.76
C LYS A 152 -10.91 4.63 -7.29
N THR A 153 -11.32 3.57 -6.61
CA THR A 153 -12.52 2.80 -7.00
C THR A 153 -13.74 3.72 -7.19
N PRO A 154 -14.28 3.83 -8.42
CA PRO A 154 -15.33 4.79 -8.75
C PRO A 154 -16.73 4.21 -8.52
N PHE A 155 -16.83 3.05 -7.88
CA PHE A 155 -18.06 2.32 -7.65
C PHE A 155 -18.09 1.71 -6.24
N LYS A 156 -19.26 1.28 -5.78
CA LYS A 156 -19.43 0.49 -4.57
C LYS A 156 -20.23 -0.78 -4.84
N PHE A 157 -19.94 -1.84 -4.10
CA PHE A 157 -20.72 -3.08 -4.11
C PHE A 157 -21.99 -2.89 -3.27
N VAL A 158 -23.16 -3.06 -3.89
CA VAL A 158 -24.48 -2.89 -3.23
C VAL A 158 -24.95 -4.23 -2.64
N SER A 159 -25.05 -5.26 -3.46
CA SER A 159 -25.54 -6.60 -3.09
C SER A 159 -24.95 -7.68 -4.01
N GLY A 160 -25.15 -8.96 -3.67
CA GLY A 160 -24.72 -10.09 -4.51
C GLY A 160 -23.20 -10.26 -4.64
N VAL A 161 -22.43 -9.67 -3.73
CA VAL A 161 -20.96 -9.73 -3.71
C VAL A 161 -20.50 -10.23 -2.35
N GLY A 162 -19.78 -11.35 -2.36
CA GLY A 162 -19.14 -11.94 -1.18
C GLY A 162 -17.72 -11.43 -0.97
N THR A 163 -16.82 -12.32 -0.55
CA THR A 163 -15.38 -12.00 -0.54
C THR A 163 -14.85 -11.91 -1.98
N ILE A 164 -13.69 -11.26 -2.14
CA ILE A 164 -12.96 -11.22 -3.42
C ILE A 164 -11.59 -11.88 -3.23
N PRO A 165 -11.34 -13.07 -3.80
CA PRO A 165 -12.31 -13.91 -4.52
C PRO A 165 -13.38 -14.55 -3.61
N ALA A 166 -14.47 -15.03 -4.20
CA ALA A 166 -15.61 -15.63 -3.48
C ALA A 166 -15.43 -17.15 -3.23
N ARG A 167 -14.49 -17.78 -3.94
CA ARG A 167 -14.14 -19.20 -3.79
C ARG A 167 -12.62 -19.41 -3.82
N PRO A 168 -12.11 -20.49 -3.20
CA PRO A 168 -10.71 -20.89 -3.38
C PRO A 168 -10.34 -21.08 -4.86
N GLY A 169 -9.20 -20.55 -5.27
CA GLY A 169 -8.68 -20.68 -6.65
C GLY A 169 -9.40 -19.86 -7.72
N GLN A 170 -10.48 -19.14 -7.38
CA GLN A 170 -11.17 -18.26 -8.32
C GLN A 170 -10.36 -16.98 -8.56
N ALA A 171 -10.33 -16.51 -9.81
CA ALA A 171 -9.74 -15.22 -10.14
C ALA A 171 -10.54 -14.06 -9.52
N ALA A 172 -9.85 -13.00 -9.13
CA ALA A 172 -10.51 -11.76 -8.70
C ALA A 172 -11.24 -11.08 -9.88
N PRO A 173 -12.24 -10.23 -9.62
CA PRO A 173 -13.00 -9.56 -10.67
C PRO A 173 -12.11 -8.76 -11.61
N ILE A 174 -12.47 -8.70 -12.89
CA ILE A 174 -11.77 -7.90 -13.89
C ILE A 174 -12.54 -6.61 -14.10
N ILE A 175 -11.81 -5.49 -14.17
CA ILE A 175 -12.35 -4.22 -14.64
C ILE A 175 -11.84 -4.03 -16.05
N LYS A 176 -12.77 -3.96 -17.01
CA LYS A 176 -12.48 -3.76 -18.42
C LYS A 176 -13.02 -2.41 -18.86
N LEU A 177 -12.22 -1.67 -19.61
CA LEU A 177 -12.56 -0.37 -20.17
C LEU A 177 -12.51 -0.47 -21.69
N THR A 178 -13.54 0.03 -22.36
CA THR A 178 -13.63 0.03 -23.82
C THR A 178 -14.03 1.41 -24.31
N ASN A 179 -13.23 2.04 -25.17
CA ASN A 179 -13.65 3.22 -25.90
C ASN A 179 -14.39 2.75 -27.19
N PRO A 180 -15.73 2.87 -27.28
CA PRO A 180 -16.49 2.37 -28.41
C PRO A 180 -16.17 3.10 -29.72
N LYS A 181 -15.68 4.34 -29.66
CA LYS A 181 -15.35 5.13 -30.85
C LYS A 181 -14.04 4.68 -31.49
N THR A 182 -13.03 4.36 -30.69
CA THR A 182 -11.71 3.93 -31.18
C THR A 182 -11.55 2.42 -31.22
N GLY A 183 -12.42 1.67 -30.53
CA GLY A 183 -12.30 0.23 -30.32
C GLY A 183 -11.21 -0.16 -29.32
N PHE A 184 -10.47 0.80 -28.75
CA PHE A 184 -9.41 0.51 -27.80
C PHE A 184 -9.99 -0.07 -26.50
N THR A 185 -9.39 -1.15 -26.03
CA THR A 185 -9.78 -1.85 -24.80
C THR A 185 -8.56 -2.05 -23.92
N ASP A 186 -8.74 -1.88 -22.61
CA ASP A 186 -7.75 -2.22 -21.59
C ASP A 186 -8.45 -2.89 -20.41
N GLN A 187 -7.76 -3.76 -19.67
CA GLN A 187 -8.34 -4.47 -18.53
C GLN A 187 -7.33 -4.70 -17.42
N THR A 188 -7.82 -4.71 -16.18
CA THR A 188 -7.01 -4.99 -14.99
C THR A 188 -7.79 -5.82 -13.99
N THR A 189 -7.08 -6.47 -13.08
CA THR A 189 -7.70 -7.22 -11.98
C THR A 189 -8.01 -6.28 -10.82
N TYR A 190 -9.24 -6.32 -10.33
CA TYR A 190 -9.64 -5.58 -9.14
C TYR A 190 -9.06 -6.24 -7.89
N ASN A 191 -8.22 -5.51 -7.17
CA ASN A 191 -7.71 -5.90 -5.86
C ASN A 191 -8.12 -4.86 -4.83
N GLN A 192 -8.91 -5.26 -3.84
CA GLN A 192 -9.41 -4.32 -2.84
C GLN A 192 -8.30 -3.74 -1.94
N ASN A 193 -7.18 -4.46 -1.79
CA ASN A 193 -6.00 -3.97 -1.05
C ASN A 193 -5.20 -2.91 -1.82
N GLN A 194 -5.62 -2.54 -3.02
CA GLN A 194 -5.00 -1.44 -3.78
C GLN A 194 -5.79 -0.17 -3.57
N ASP A 195 -5.11 0.89 -3.12
CA ASP A 195 -5.71 2.23 -2.99
C ASP A 195 -6.23 2.79 -4.33
N ASN A 196 -5.66 2.31 -5.43
CA ASN A 196 -5.97 2.76 -6.78
C ASN A 196 -6.05 1.57 -7.75
N ILE A 197 -6.96 1.67 -8.72
CA ILE A 197 -7.06 0.78 -9.87
C ILE A 197 -6.07 1.29 -10.93
N VAL A 198 -5.19 0.39 -11.38
CA VAL A 198 -4.12 0.70 -12.35
C VAL A 198 -4.33 -0.11 -13.62
N PHE A 199 -4.13 0.57 -14.75
CA PHE A 199 -4.19 0.05 -16.10
C PHE A 199 -2.88 0.36 -16.81
N GLU A 200 -2.49 -0.46 -17.77
CA GLU A 200 -1.21 -0.28 -18.47
C GLU A 200 -1.26 0.88 -19.47
N SER A 201 -2.40 1.09 -20.14
CA SER A 201 -2.56 2.03 -21.25
C SER A 201 -3.79 2.94 -21.11
N ILE A 202 -4.12 3.30 -19.87
CA ILE A 202 -5.26 4.18 -19.53
C ILE A 202 -5.13 5.59 -20.10
N ASP A 203 -3.92 6.04 -20.44
CA ASP A 203 -3.69 7.29 -21.16
C ASP A 203 -4.42 7.36 -22.51
N LYS A 204 -4.61 6.22 -23.19
CA LYS A 204 -5.38 6.13 -24.45
C LYS A 204 -6.90 6.28 -24.26
N LEU A 205 -7.37 6.21 -23.02
CA LEU A 205 -8.78 6.36 -22.65
C LEU A 205 -9.07 7.72 -22.01
N VAL A 206 -8.04 8.50 -21.66
CA VAL A 206 -8.22 9.85 -21.12
C VAL A 206 -8.56 10.82 -22.25
N GLY A 207 -9.69 11.50 -22.11
CA GLY A 207 -10.17 12.42 -23.12
C GLY A 207 -11.67 12.67 -23.00
N PRO A 208 -12.26 13.40 -23.98
CA PRO A 208 -13.69 13.70 -24.00
C PRO A 208 -14.55 12.51 -24.43
N ASP A 209 -13.96 11.49 -25.06
CA ASP A 209 -14.71 10.36 -25.59
C ASP A 209 -15.28 9.51 -24.43
N PRO A 210 -16.58 9.15 -24.49
CA PRO A 210 -17.20 8.30 -23.48
C PRO A 210 -16.64 6.87 -23.57
N VAL A 211 -16.39 6.26 -22.42
CA VAL A 211 -15.87 4.91 -22.24
C VAL A 211 -16.93 4.03 -21.56
N THR A 212 -16.98 2.77 -21.96
CA THR A 212 -17.75 1.74 -21.28
C THR A 212 -16.86 1.05 -20.25
N MET A 213 -17.29 1.04 -18.99
CA MET A 213 -16.65 0.27 -17.92
C MET A 213 -17.46 -0.98 -17.63
N GLU A 214 -16.81 -2.14 -17.68
CA GLU A 214 -17.39 -3.43 -17.33
C GLU A 214 -16.70 -3.98 -16.07
N VAL A 215 -17.49 -4.44 -15.10
CA VAL A 215 -16.99 -5.22 -13.95
C VAL A 215 -17.40 -6.66 -14.16
N LEU A 216 -16.42 -7.54 -14.35
CA LEU A 216 -16.60 -8.95 -14.66
C LEU A 216 -16.27 -9.79 -13.43
N PHE A 217 -17.29 -10.40 -12.84
CA PHE A 217 -17.12 -11.44 -11.84
C PHE A 217 -17.10 -12.80 -12.53
N ALA A 218 -16.35 -13.76 -11.99
CA ALA A 218 -16.35 -15.11 -12.57
C ALA A 218 -17.75 -15.72 -12.46
N ASP A 219 -18.16 -16.41 -13.53
CA ASP A 219 -19.46 -17.10 -13.63
C ASP A 219 -20.70 -16.19 -13.46
N LYS A 220 -20.56 -14.88 -13.63
CA LYS A 220 -21.67 -13.90 -13.56
C LYS A 220 -21.74 -13.03 -14.81
N ASN A 221 -22.88 -12.39 -15.00
CA ASN A 221 -23.05 -11.44 -16.09
C ASN A 221 -22.19 -10.18 -15.87
N PRO A 222 -21.54 -9.63 -16.91
CA PRO A 222 -20.81 -8.37 -16.78
C PRO A 222 -21.73 -7.22 -16.38
N ILE A 223 -21.34 -6.46 -15.37
CA ILE A 223 -22.02 -5.22 -15.01
C ILE A 223 -21.43 -4.10 -15.85
N LYS A 224 -22.26 -3.41 -16.63
CA LYS A 224 -21.82 -2.39 -17.59
C LYS A 224 -22.24 -0.99 -17.17
N PHE A 225 -21.31 -0.05 -17.24
CA PHE A 225 -21.52 1.38 -17.06
C PHE A 225 -21.13 2.13 -18.31
N GLU A 226 -22.08 2.82 -18.93
CA GLU A 226 -21.86 3.62 -20.14
C GLU A 226 -21.69 5.11 -19.84
N GLY A 227 -20.94 5.78 -20.72
CA GLY A 227 -20.73 7.22 -20.64
C GLY A 227 -19.78 7.63 -19.51
N VAL A 228 -18.82 6.79 -19.16
CA VAL A 228 -17.76 7.13 -18.21
C VAL A 228 -16.70 7.95 -18.94
N THR A 229 -16.28 9.07 -18.36
CA THR A 229 -15.25 9.94 -18.94
C THR A 229 -14.04 9.93 -18.04
N PHE A 230 -12.87 9.59 -18.61
CA PHE A 230 -11.61 9.66 -17.90
C PHE A 230 -10.93 11.00 -18.20
N THR A 231 -10.65 11.76 -17.13
CA THR A 231 -10.00 13.05 -17.21
C THR A 231 -8.59 12.96 -16.64
N ARG A 232 -7.69 13.75 -17.22
CA ARG A 232 -6.31 13.85 -16.74
C ARG A 232 -6.29 14.55 -15.39
N GLY A 233 -5.77 13.88 -14.38
CA GLY A 233 -5.45 14.47 -13.08
C GLY A 233 -4.15 15.25 -13.08
N GLU A 234 -3.82 15.84 -11.95
CA GLU A 234 -2.54 16.53 -11.78
C GLU A 234 -1.40 15.51 -11.79
N PRO A 235 -0.38 15.68 -12.66
CA PRO A 235 0.76 14.79 -12.64
C PRO A 235 1.57 15.00 -11.35
N ILE A 236 2.14 13.92 -10.83
CA ILE A 236 3.08 13.96 -9.71
C ILE A 236 4.44 13.48 -10.21
N SER A 237 5.51 14.20 -9.88
CA SER A 237 6.89 13.89 -10.26
C SER A 237 7.76 13.64 -9.03
N ARG A 238 8.56 12.57 -9.07
CA ARG A 238 9.54 12.23 -8.03
C ARG A 238 10.79 11.58 -8.64
N ILE A 239 11.92 11.74 -7.98
CA ILE A 239 13.15 11.00 -8.27
C ILE A 239 13.18 9.77 -7.36
N SER A 240 13.74 8.66 -7.85
CA SER A 240 14.03 7.51 -6.99
C SER A 240 15.01 7.86 -5.86
N ASP A 241 14.72 7.39 -4.65
CA ASP A 241 15.61 7.54 -3.50
C ASP A 241 16.83 6.62 -3.53
N SER A 242 16.96 5.75 -4.55
CA SER A 242 18.05 4.77 -4.68
C SER A 242 19.43 5.39 -4.94
N LYS A 243 19.51 6.56 -5.58
CA LYS A 243 20.77 7.26 -5.88
C LYS A 243 20.68 8.73 -5.45
N PHE A 244 21.67 9.20 -4.69
CA PHE A 244 21.72 10.57 -4.18
C PHE A 244 22.75 11.45 -4.90
N VAL A 245 23.96 10.93 -5.15
CA VAL A 245 25.04 11.66 -5.82
C VAL A 245 24.98 11.41 -7.34
N TYR A 246 24.88 12.48 -8.13
CA TYR A 246 24.83 12.45 -9.59
C TYR A 246 25.97 13.26 -10.19
N SER A 247 26.63 12.71 -11.21
CA SER A 247 27.58 13.46 -12.04
C SER A 247 26.83 14.33 -13.05
N THR A 248 27.47 15.38 -13.58
CA THR A 248 26.84 16.21 -14.63
C THR A 248 26.68 15.48 -15.97
N LYS A 249 27.29 14.30 -16.11
CA LYS A 249 27.14 13.38 -17.25
C LYS A 249 26.02 12.36 -17.04
N ASP A 250 25.49 12.24 -15.83
CA ASP A 250 24.42 11.29 -15.53
C ASP A 250 23.08 11.81 -16.10
N SER A 251 22.19 10.87 -16.41
CA SER A 251 20.78 11.17 -16.61
C SER A 251 20.00 10.97 -15.31
N VAL A 252 19.00 11.83 -15.08
CA VAL A 252 18.08 11.69 -13.95
C VAL A 252 16.72 11.29 -14.48
N PHE A 253 16.30 10.07 -14.15
CA PHE A 253 14.96 9.60 -14.42
C PHE A 253 13.99 10.11 -13.36
N ILE A 254 12.94 10.78 -13.80
CA ILE A 254 11.86 11.29 -12.96
C ILE A 254 10.66 10.40 -13.21
N SER A 255 10.38 9.56 -12.24
CA SER A 255 9.15 8.77 -12.24
C SER A 255 7.98 9.65 -11.84
N GLY A 256 6.84 9.35 -12.40
CA GLY A 256 5.63 10.08 -12.13
C GLY A 256 4.51 9.50 -12.94
N GLY A 257 3.55 10.33 -13.30
CA GLY A 257 2.48 9.82 -14.14
C GLY A 257 1.57 10.88 -14.70
N TYR A 258 0.94 10.49 -15.80
CA TYR A 258 0.13 11.32 -16.68
C TYR A 258 0.88 12.48 -17.32
N PHE A 259 2.16 12.30 -17.63
CA PHE A 259 2.87 13.23 -18.51
C PHE A 259 2.31 13.13 -19.92
N LEU A 260 2.28 14.26 -20.63
CA LEU A 260 1.80 14.34 -22.00
C LEU A 260 2.96 14.68 -22.94
N PRO A 261 3.06 14.04 -24.12
CA PRO A 261 4.15 14.29 -25.06
C PRO A 261 4.17 15.73 -25.60
N SER A 262 3.02 16.39 -25.66
CA SER A 262 2.87 17.77 -26.15
C SER A 262 3.18 18.83 -25.09
N THR A 263 3.44 18.44 -23.85
CA THR A 263 3.62 19.37 -22.74
C THR A 263 5.09 19.64 -22.44
N LYS A 264 5.41 20.89 -22.12
CA LYS A 264 6.77 21.30 -21.74
C LYS A 264 6.98 21.05 -20.25
N TYR A 265 8.00 20.24 -19.95
CA TYR A 265 8.43 19.94 -18.60
C TYR A 265 9.78 20.58 -18.29
N THR A 266 9.93 21.10 -17.08
CA THR A 266 11.20 21.68 -16.61
C THR A 266 11.51 21.24 -15.19
N VAL A 267 12.79 21.29 -14.85
CA VAL A 267 13.28 21.13 -13.48
C VAL A 267 14.07 22.36 -13.09
N LYS A 268 13.81 22.88 -11.89
CA LYS A 268 14.53 23.98 -11.28
C LYS A 268 15.41 23.44 -10.17
N PHE A 269 16.68 23.83 -10.16
CA PHE A 269 17.67 23.49 -9.14
C PHE A 269 17.82 24.66 -8.20
N THR A 270 17.34 24.50 -6.96
CA THR A 270 17.44 25.53 -5.91
C THR A 270 18.33 25.07 -4.77
N ASN A 271 19.04 26.04 -4.21
CA ASN A 271 19.85 25.92 -3.02
C ASN A 271 19.94 27.34 -2.40
N ASP A 272 19.83 27.46 -1.08
CA ASP A 272 19.82 28.74 -0.35
C ASP A 272 21.09 29.60 -0.52
N PHE A 273 22.16 29.05 -1.10
CA PHE A 273 23.44 29.72 -1.38
C PHE A 273 23.56 30.21 -2.83
N VAL A 274 22.61 29.84 -3.71
CA VAL A 274 22.63 30.22 -5.13
C VAL A 274 21.66 31.37 -5.37
N LYS A 275 22.16 32.50 -5.89
CA LYS A 275 21.34 33.69 -6.18
C LYS A 275 20.35 33.48 -7.32
N THR A 276 20.78 32.75 -8.36
CA THR A 276 19.96 32.47 -9.56
C THR A 276 19.85 30.96 -9.73
N PRO A 277 18.69 30.36 -9.40
CA PRO A 277 18.44 28.95 -9.64
C PRO A 277 18.65 28.56 -11.10
N ALA A 278 19.27 27.41 -11.34
CA ALA A 278 19.39 26.86 -12.69
C ALA A 278 18.10 26.15 -13.08
N THR A 279 17.73 26.20 -14.36
CA THR A 279 16.57 25.48 -14.89
C THR A 279 17.02 24.65 -16.10
N ALA A 280 16.50 23.43 -16.21
CA ALA A 280 16.71 22.56 -17.36
C ALA A 280 15.38 22.05 -17.91
N ALA A 281 15.33 21.77 -19.21
CA ALA A 281 14.21 21.07 -19.82
C ALA A 281 14.26 19.58 -19.47
N LEU A 282 13.09 19.00 -19.21
CA LEU A 282 12.92 17.57 -19.07
C LEU A 282 12.32 17.01 -20.36
N LYS A 283 12.82 15.87 -20.81
CA LYS A 283 12.31 15.17 -21.97
C LYS A 283 11.21 14.20 -21.57
N TYR A 284 10.09 14.23 -22.30
CA TYR A 284 9.07 13.20 -22.20
C TYR A 284 9.62 11.85 -22.72
N VAL A 285 9.52 10.81 -21.91
CA VAL A 285 9.88 9.44 -22.29
C VAL A 285 8.62 8.59 -22.43
N SER A 286 7.75 8.63 -21.42
CA SER A 286 6.47 7.94 -21.41
C SER A 286 5.47 8.68 -20.52
N ALA A 287 4.21 8.25 -20.51
CA ALA A 287 3.20 8.80 -19.62
C ALA A 287 3.60 8.73 -18.13
N THR A 288 4.56 7.86 -17.77
CA THR A 288 5.05 7.63 -16.40
C THR A 288 6.47 8.12 -16.14
N ASN A 289 7.18 8.59 -17.18
CA ASN A 289 8.58 8.96 -17.04
C ASN A 289 8.96 10.22 -17.80
N LEU A 290 9.68 11.10 -17.12
CA LEU A 290 10.47 12.16 -17.71
C LEU A 290 11.96 11.84 -17.51
N ASN A 291 12.80 12.43 -18.36
CA ASN A 291 14.24 12.30 -18.23
C ASN A 291 14.94 13.66 -18.29
N LEU A 292 15.85 13.90 -17.37
CA LEU A 292 16.87 14.94 -17.49
C LEU A 292 18.08 14.33 -18.18
N GLU A 293 18.25 14.57 -19.49
CA GLU A 293 19.39 14.04 -20.25
C GLU A 293 20.70 14.77 -19.95
N LYS A 294 20.63 16.06 -19.63
CA LYS A 294 21.82 16.91 -19.40
C LYS A 294 21.56 17.88 -18.25
N PHE A 295 22.50 17.93 -17.32
CA PHE A 295 22.53 18.99 -16.31
C PHE A 295 22.85 20.35 -16.96
N PRO A 296 22.40 21.48 -16.37
CA PRO A 296 22.85 22.81 -16.78
C PRO A 296 24.37 22.91 -16.81
N ALA A 297 24.94 23.47 -17.88
CA ALA A 297 26.38 23.40 -18.20
C ALA A 297 27.34 23.98 -17.14
N ASN A 298 26.84 24.69 -16.13
CA ASN A 298 27.63 25.31 -15.06
C ASN A 298 27.03 25.08 -13.67
N ILE A 299 26.27 24.00 -13.47
CA ILE A 299 25.80 23.68 -12.11
C ILE A 299 27.00 23.30 -11.23
N PRO A 300 27.27 24.04 -10.13
CA PRO A 300 28.41 23.71 -9.28
C PRO A 300 28.13 22.46 -8.42
N ASP A 301 29.20 21.86 -7.90
CA ASP A 301 29.09 20.76 -6.96
C ASP A 301 28.34 21.19 -5.69
N GLY A 302 27.36 20.41 -5.26
CA GLY A 302 26.59 20.70 -4.05
C GLY A 302 25.27 19.95 -3.94
N SER A 303 24.57 20.17 -2.83
CA SER A 303 23.22 19.66 -2.58
C SER A 303 22.18 20.58 -3.20
N TYR A 304 21.15 20.01 -3.84
CA TYR A 304 20.08 20.76 -4.50
C TYR A 304 18.70 20.20 -4.18
N LEU A 305 17.75 21.10 -3.98
CA LEU A 305 16.33 20.82 -4.14
C LEU A 305 15.98 20.95 -5.62
N LEU A 306 15.39 19.90 -6.16
CA LEU A 306 14.83 19.87 -7.51
C LEU A 306 13.33 20.10 -7.39
N THR A 307 12.82 21.07 -8.14
CA THR A 307 11.38 21.31 -8.26
C THR A 307 10.96 21.10 -9.71
N PHE A 308 10.02 20.20 -9.94
CA PHE A 308 9.53 19.83 -11.26
C PHE A 308 8.32 20.66 -11.63
N HIS A 309 8.26 21.09 -12.89
CA HIS A 309 7.16 21.90 -13.39
C HIS A 309 6.59 21.38 -14.71
N GLU A 310 5.28 21.50 -14.84
CA GLU A 310 4.51 21.44 -16.07
C GLU A 310 4.06 22.87 -16.42
N GLY A 311 4.70 23.49 -17.43
CA GLY A 311 4.56 24.94 -17.60
C GLY A 311 5.00 25.68 -16.33
N GLU A 312 4.11 26.52 -15.79
CA GLU A 312 4.34 27.27 -14.53
C GLU A 312 3.91 26.47 -13.28
N LYS A 313 3.22 25.33 -13.45
CA LYS A 313 2.68 24.56 -12.33
C LYS A 313 3.75 23.64 -11.76
N GLN A 314 4.00 23.72 -10.45
CA GLN A 314 4.82 22.74 -9.75
C GLN A 314 4.09 21.39 -9.66
N ILE A 315 4.76 20.32 -10.10
CA ILE A 315 4.23 18.95 -10.15
C ILE A 315 5.00 17.99 -9.25
N GLY A 316 6.04 18.44 -8.56
CA GLY A 316 6.76 17.61 -7.61
C GLY A 316 8.09 18.18 -7.17
N LYS A 317 8.76 17.44 -6.30
CA LYS A 317 10.08 17.78 -5.76
C LYS A 317 10.98 16.55 -5.67
N GLY A 318 12.27 16.79 -5.54
CA GLY A 318 13.29 15.78 -5.22
C GLY A 318 14.51 16.45 -4.60
N ALA A 319 15.39 15.70 -3.97
CA ALA A 319 16.67 16.21 -3.49
C ALA A 319 17.81 15.32 -3.99
N ILE A 320 18.89 15.94 -4.47
CA ILE A 320 20.09 15.25 -4.94
C ILE A 320 21.36 15.99 -4.50
N TYR A 321 22.50 15.37 -4.72
CA TYR A 321 23.80 16.00 -4.70
C TYR A 321 24.42 15.92 -6.10
N VAL A 322 24.92 17.03 -6.62
CA VAL A 322 25.66 17.06 -7.89
C VAL A 322 27.16 17.02 -7.59
N SER A 323 27.85 16.02 -8.11
CA SER A 323 29.31 15.96 -8.12
C SER A 323 29.83 14.97 -9.14
N ASN A 324 30.96 15.30 -9.77
CA ASN A 324 31.68 14.39 -10.65
C ASN A 324 32.52 13.33 -9.90
N VAL A 325 32.51 13.35 -8.56
CA VAL A 325 33.19 12.36 -7.71
C VAL A 325 32.14 11.49 -7.01
N ALA A 326 32.07 10.22 -7.38
CA ALA A 326 31.04 9.30 -6.87
C ALA A 326 31.12 9.06 -5.34
N THR A 327 32.31 9.16 -4.75
CA THR A 327 32.56 8.99 -3.31
C THR A 327 32.37 10.29 -2.51
N THR A 328 31.76 11.32 -3.12
CA THR A 328 31.55 12.60 -2.45
C THR A 328 30.73 12.42 -1.19
N LYS A 329 31.29 12.93 -0.09
CA LYS A 329 30.68 12.91 1.23
C LYS A 329 29.74 14.09 1.41
N GLY A 330 28.57 13.85 1.99
CA GLY A 330 27.54 14.87 2.13
C GLY A 330 26.45 14.53 3.15
N ILE A 331 25.43 15.40 3.18
CA ILE A 331 24.20 15.20 3.95
C ILE A 331 23.11 14.83 2.96
N GLU A 332 22.59 13.60 3.05
CA GLU A 332 21.50 13.15 2.19
C GLU A 332 20.17 13.78 2.61
N SER A 333 19.90 13.80 3.91
CA SER A 333 18.68 14.39 4.44
C SER A 333 18.80 14.82 5.89
N ILE A 334 17.97 15.79 6.29
CA ILE A 334 17.80 16.26 7.66
C ILE A 334 16.30 16.25 7.97
N TRP A 335 15.88 15.53 9.01
CA TRP A 335 14.49 15.39 9.43
C TRP A 335 14.29 15.76 10.90
N LYS A 336 13.17 16.43 11.19
CA LYS A 336 12.69 16.68 12.55
C LYS A 336 11.59 15.67 12.89
N GLY A 337 11.55 15.19 14.13
CA GLY A 337 10.43 14.38 14.64
C GLY A 337 10.71 12.89 14.57
N ASP A 338 9.96 12.14 13.75
CA ASP A 338 10.06 10.68 13.68
C ASP A 338 11.33 10.25 12.93
N LEU A 339 12.06 9.29 13.52
CA LEU A 339 13.24 8.65 12.95
C LEU A 339 12.92 7.95 11.63
N THR A 340 11.72 7.41 11.46
CA THR A 340 11.32 6.70 10.23
C THR A 340 11.33 7.59 9.00
N LEU A 341 11.16 8.92 9.17
CA LEU A 341 11.22 9.88 8.05
C LEU A 341 12.60 9.88 7.36
N ALA A 342 13.66 9.48 8.07
CA ALA A 342 15.00 9.31 7.51
C ALA A 342 15.11 8.20 6.43
N LEU A 343 14.03 7.45 6.16
CA LEU A 343 13.89 6.57 4.98
C LEU A 343 13.76 7.36 3.67
N THR A 344 13.30 8.60 3.75
CA THR A 344 13.04 9.46 2.59
C THR A 344 13.91 10.72 2.64
N ARG A 345 13.95 11.48 1.54
CA ARG A 345 14.67 12.76 1.50
C ARG A 345 13.74 13.91 1.83
N ASN A 346 14.11 14.70 2.82
CA ASN A 346 13.46 15.96 3.14
C ASN A 346 13.57 16.96 1.98
N MET A 347 12.42 17.46 1.54
CA MET A 347 12.23 18.46 0.49
C MET A 347 11.56 19.74 1.01
N GLU A 348 11.45 19.85 2.34
CA GLU A 348 10.81 20.95 3.05
C GLU A 348 11.83 21.81 3.83
N PRO A 349 11.52 23.10 4.07
CA PRO A 349 12.39 23.97 4.82
C PRO A 349 12.70 23.48 6.24
N LEU A 350 13.92 23.71 6.68
CA LEU A 350 14.45 23.29 7.98
C LEU A 350 14.13 24.34 9.06
N THR A 351 13.05 24.16 9.81
CA THR A 351 12.67 25.06 10.92
C THR A 351 12.64 24.34 12.27
N PHE A 352 13.42 24.84 13.22
CA PHE A 352 13.63 24.25 14.54
C PHE A 352 13.51 25.29 15.65
N LYS A 353 13.18 24.82 16.84
CA LYS A 353 13.29 25.52 18.11
C LYS A 353 14.54 25.02 18.84
N LYS A 354 15.05 25.85 19.75
CA LYS A 354 16.12 25.43 20.66
C LYS A 354 15.70 24.20 21.47
N GLY A 355 16.61 23.23 21.62
CA GLY A 355 16.34 21.95 22.27
C GLY A 355 15.69 20.90 21.37
N ASP A 356 15.27 21.23 20.15
CA ASP A 356 14.70 20.24 19.23
C ASP A 356 15.72 19.14 18.90
N THR A 357 15.25 17.90 18.89
CA THR A 357 15.99 16.75 18.35
C THR A 357 15.67 16.58 16.88
N PHE A 358 16.71 16.26 16.10
CA PHE A 358 16.59 16.01 14.67
C PHE A 358 17.60 14.96 14.21
N TYR A 359 17.37 14.40 13.04
CA TYR A 359 18.18 13.32 12.46
C TYR A 359 18.79 13.79 11.16
N ALA A 360 20.07 13.49 10.93
CA ALA A 360 20.69 13.67 9.63
C ALA A 360 21.27 12.36 9.11
N LYS A 361 20.88 12.02 7.87
CA LYS A 361 21.37 10.87 7.14
C LYS A 361 22.63 11.27 6.36
N PRO A 362 23.80 10.69 6.66
CA PRO A 362 25.02 10.99 5.91
C PRO A 362 25.00 10.31 4.53
N SER A 363 25.81 10.79 3.61
CA SER A 363 26.12 10.11 2.35
C SER A 363 27.64 9.99 2.19
N PRO A 364 28.20 8.84 1.77
CA PRO A 364 27.49 7.56 1.58
C PRO A 364 26.96 6.99 2.91
N VAL A 365 25.91 6.18 2.80
CA VAL A 365 25.25 5.51 3.94
C VAL A 365 25.89 4.14 4.14
N GLU A 366 26.19 3.77 5.38
CA GLU A 366 26.57 2.40 5.74
C GLU A 366 25.30 1.56 5.89
N TYR A 367 25.21 0.43 5.19
CA TYR A 367 24.06 -0.47 5.27
C TYR A 367 24.45 -1.78 5.96
N GLY A 368 23.51 -2.36 6.68
CA GLY A 368 23.66 -3.66 7.35
C GLY A 368 22.33 -4.40 7.47
N SER A 369 22.37 -5.54 8.13
CA SER A 369 21.20 -6.30 8.60
C SER A 369 20.66 -5.75 9.92
N SER A 370 19.47 -6.19 10.35
CA SER A 370 18.83 -5.74 11.60
C SER A 370 19.69 -5.93 12.88
N ASN A 371 20.64 -6.85 12.87
CA ASN A 371 21.58 -7.11 13.98
C ASN A 371 22.97 -6.49 13.77
N THR A 372 23.16 -5.65 12.75
CA THR A 372 24.45 -4.99 12.51
C THR A 372 24.75 -3.99 13.63
N SER A 373 25.97 -4.07 14.18
CA SER A 373 26.45 -3.12 15.17
C SER A 373 27.11 -1.94 14.46
N PHE A 374 26.42 -0.79 14.45
CA PHE A 374 26.95 0.45 13.86
C PHE A 374 27.76 1.24 14.88
N ASP A 375 28.82 1.89 14.41
CA ASP A 375 29.71 2.71 15.23
C ASP A 375 29.37 4.21 15.06
N VAL A 376 29.04 4.88 16.18
CA VAL A 376 28.78 6.32 16.21
C VAL A 376 29.98 7.15 15.75
N ALA A 377 31.22 6.66 15.93
CA ALA A 377 32.44 7.35 15.52
C ALA A 377 32.59 7.45 13.99
N LYS A 378 31.81 6.67 13.23
CA LYS A 378 31.75 6.78 11.76
C LYS A 378 30.79 7.87 11.27
N LEU A 379 29.91 8.37 12.14
CA LEU A 379 28.96 9.42 11.80
C LEU A 379 29.64 10.80 11.82
N PRO A 380 29.29 11.71 10.89
CA PRO A 380 29.85 13.05 10.89
C PRO A 380 29.34 13.88 12.07
N ALA A 381 30.13 14.88 12.51
CA ALA A 381 29.58 15.99 13.27
C ALA A 381 28.85 16.96 12.32
N LEU A 382 27.82 17.67 12.80
CA LEU A 382 27.19 18.74 12.02
C LEU A 382 27.71 20.10 12.45
N ARG A 383 28.35 20.81 11.52
CA ARG A 383 28.78 22.18 11.73
C ARG A 383 27.69 23.14 11.27
N LEU A 384 27.16 23.90 12.22
CA LEU A 384 26.23 25.01 11.99
C LEU A 384 27.02 26.31 11.91
N LYS A 385 26.85 27.07 10.82
CA LYS A 385 27.56 28.34 10.60
C LYS A 385 26.58 29.49 10.33
N SER A 386 26.75 30.61 11.01
CA SER A 386 26.01 31.86 10.73
C SER A 386 26.92 33.07 10.95
N GLY A 387 27.36 33.71 9.87
CA GLY A 387 28.37 34.78 9.93
C GLY A 387 29.67 34.29 10.57
N ALA A 388 30.07 34.93 11.67
CA ALA A 388 31.25 34.54 12.46
C ALA A 388 30.98 33.39 13.45
N THR A 389 29.71 33.06 13.73
CA THR A 389 29.34 32.00 14.67
C THR A 389 29.46 30.64 14.01
N THR A 390 30.18 29.72 14.66
CA THR A 390 30.29 28.31 14.25
C THR A 390 30.06 27.41 15.47
N VAL A 391 29.19 26.42 15.33
CA VAL A 391 28.87 25.45 16.38
C VAL A 391 28.90 24.04 15.79
N ASP A 392 29.67 23.14 16.40
CA ASP A 392 29.75 21.74 15.98
C ASP A 392 28.86 20.87 16.89
N LEU A 393 27.87 20.20 16.30
CA LEU A 393 26.97 19.27 16.95
C LEU A 393 27.52 17.85 16.81
N LYS A 394 27.73 17.18 17.94
CA LYS A 394 28.16 15.78 17.96
C LYS A 394 26.96 14.86 17.70
N PRO A 395 27.12 13.80 16.89
CA PRO A 395 26.06 12.82 16.68
C PRO A 395 25.89 11.93 17.90
N ALA A 396 24.65 11.57 18.22
CA ALA A 396 24.32 10.31 18.87
C ALA A 396 23.87 9.30 17.80
N LEU A 397 24.12 8.01 18.02
CA LEU A 397 23.69 6.97 17.09
C LEU A 397 22.17 6.77 17.20
N ALA A 398 21.50 6.78 16.05
CA ALA A 398 20.17 6.20 15.86
C ALA A 398 20.22 5.23 14.68
N VAL A 399 19.44 4.15 14.74
CA VAL A 399 19.43 3.11 13.69
C VAL A 399 18.02 3.02 13.12
N VAL A 400 17.93 3.20 11.81
CA VAL A 400 16.68 2.99 11.07
C VAL A 400 16.64 1.52 10.64
N ASN A 401 15.54 0.84 10.93
CA ASN A 401 15.29 -0.52 10.47
C ASN A 401 14.19 -0.50 9.40
N TRP A 402 14.54 -0.85 8.16
CA TRP A 402 13.60 -0.99 7.07
C TRP A 402 13.16 -2.45 6.97
N ALA A 403 12.24 -2.85 7.86
CA ALA A 403 11.82 -4.24 8.06
C ALA A 403 11.41 -4.95 6.76
N THR A 404 10.72 -4.27 5.84
CA THR A 404 10.29 -4.82 4.55
C THR A 404 11.46 -5.25 3.65
N ALA A 405 12.61 -4.58 3.76
CA ALA A 405 13.81 -4.89 2.99
C ALA A 405 14.84 -5.71 3.77
N GLY A 406 14.64 -5.93 5.08
CA GLY A 406 15.62 -6.58 5.96
C GLY A 406 16.93 -5.78 6.15
N VAL A 407 16.92 -4.48 5.81
CA VAL A 407 18.08 -3.59 5.84
C VAL A 407 17.98 -2.63 7.01
N SER A 408 19.10 -2.36 7.66
CA SER A 408 19.27 -1.30 8.66
C SER A 408 20.40 -0.35 8.25
N TYR A 409 20.38 0.88 8.76
CA TYR A 409 21.46 1.84 8.55
C TYR A 409 21.51 2.89 9.68
N PRO A 410 22.70 3.47 9.96
CA PRO A 410 22.86 4.46 11.01
C PRO A 410 22.54 5.86 10.50
N VAL A 411 21.92 6.66 11.36
CA VAL A 411 21.73 8.10 11.16
C VAL A 411 22.20 8.84 12.40
N GLY A 412 22.72 10.06 12.21
CA GLY A 412 23.10 10.90 13.34
C GLY A 412 21.86 11.54 13.95
N ARG A 413 21.68 11.40 15.27
CA ARG A 413 20.73 12.15 16.08
C ARG A 413 21.45 13.35 16.69
N TYR A 414 20.92 14.55 16.49
CA TYR A 414 21.48 15.81 16.95
C TYR A 414 20.43 16.61 17.71
N VAL A 415 20.88 17.54 18.55
CA VAL A 415 20.04 18.44 19.32
C VAL A 415 20.44 19.87 19.03
N VAL A 416 19.47 20.73 18.74
CA VAL A 416 19.70 22.18 18.61
C VAL A 416 20.08 22.73 19.99
N PRO A 417 21.27 23.33 20.19
CA PRO A 417 21.69 23.78 21.51
C PRO A 417 20.75 24.83 22.11
N ALA A 418 20.47 24.71 23.41
CA ALA A 418 19.60 25.64 24.13
C ALA A 418 20.09 27.10 24.11
N ASN A 419 21.40 27.29 23.99
CA ASN A 419 22.07 28.58 23.93
C ASN A 419 22.34 29.07 22.49
N LEU A 420 21.94 28.32 21.46
CA LEU A 420 22.12 28.76 20.07
C LEU A 420 21.24 30.00 19.83
N ALA A 421 21.81 31.04 19.23
CA ALA A 421 21.06 32.24 18.88
C ALA A 421 20.01 31.92 17.80
N ALA A 422 18.86 32.61 17.83
CA ALA A 422 17.89 32.50 16.75
C ALA A 422 18.50 33.05 15.44
N GLY A 423 18.17 32.45 14.30
CA GLY A 423 18.75 32.84 13.02
C GLY A 423 18.77 31.72 11.99
N GLN A 424 19.46 31.96 10.88
CA GLN A 424 19.66 30.99 9.81
C GLN A 424 21.10 30.49 9.81
N TYR A 425 21.26 29.17 9.75
CA TYR A 425 22.54 28.49 9.83
C TYR A 425 22.76 27.62 8.60
N GLU A 426 23.93 27.75 7.99
CA GLU A 426 24.42 26.81 7.00
C GLU A 426 24.79 25.49 7.71
N VAL A 427 24.48 24.34 7.11
CA VAL A 427 24.71 23.03 7.73
C VAL A 427 25.71 22.24 6.91
N TYR A 428 26.85 21.90 7.53
CA TYR A 428 27.92 21.10 6.93
C TYR A 428 28.10 19.80 7.70
N ALA A 429 28.44 18.71 7.02
CA ALA A 429 28.91 17.49 7.67
C ALA A 429 30.44 17.49 7.75
N VAL A 430 30.97 17.28 8.95
CA VAL A 430 32.40 17.11 9.23
C VAL A 430 32.64 15.64 9.53
N PHE A 431 33.19 14.91 8.57
CA PHE A 431 33.40 13.47 8.66
C PHE A 431 34.60 13.12 9.55
N PRO A 432 34.71 11.88 10.04
CA PRO A 432 35.80 11.46 10.93
C PRO A 432 37.20 11.67 10.36
N ASP A 433 37.35 11.50 9.04
CA ASP A 433 38.57 11.78 8.27
C ASP A 433 38.83 13.28 8.04
N LYS A 434 38.09 14.16 8.72
CA LYS A 434 38.14 15.63 8.63
C LYS A 434 37.66 16.21 7.31
N THR A 435 37.15 15.39 6.38
CA THR A 435 36.49 15.88 5.18
C THR A 435 35.25 16.68 5.56
N VAL A 436 35.13 17.90 5.02
CA VAL A 436 33.95 18.77 5.21
C VAL A 436 33.13 18.77 3.93
N SER A 437 31.83 18.48 4.04
CA SER A 437 30.94 18.48 2.87
C SER A 437 30.71 19.90 2.33
N LYS A 438 30.08 20.01 1.15
CA LYS A 438 29.34 21.24 0.80
C LYS A 438 28.12 21.39 1.72
N PRO A 439 27.57 22.60 1.91
CA PRO A 439 26.42 22.78 2.79
C PRO A 439 25.18 22.10 2.21
N TYR A 440 24.29 21.65 3.10
CA TYR A 440 22.97 21.11 2.73
C TYR A 440 22.14 22.16 2.00
N TRP A 441 21.27 21.75 1.05
CA TRP A 441 20.58 22.69 0.15
C TRP A 441 19.75 23.77 0.86
N ALA A 442 19.27 23.48 2.07
CA ALA A 442 18.51 24.41 2.92
C ALA A 442 19.34 24.85 4.13
N LYS A 443 19.23 26.13 4.48
CA LYS A 443 19.66 26.64 5.79
C LYS A 443 18.70 26.18 6.88
N LEU A 444 19.27 25.85 8.03
CA LEU A 444 18.53 25.55 9.25
C LEU A 444 18.13 26.85 9.94
N ARG A 445 16.82 27.11 10.04
CA ARG A 445 16.25 28.23 10.79
C ARG A 445 15.99 27.81 12.24
N VAL A 446 16.57 28.55 13.18
CA VAL A 446 16.34 28.40 14.63
C VAL A 446 15.48 29.57 15.11
N ASN A 447 14.34 29.25 15.72
CA ASN A 447 13.42 30.20 16.35
C ASN A 447 13.63 30.29 17.86
#